data_AF-A0AA43HY19-F1
#
_entry.id   AF-A0AA43HY19-F1
#
_cell.length_a   1.000
_cell.length_b   1.000
_cell.length_c   1.000
_cell.angle_alpha   90.00
_cell.angle_beta   90.00
_cell.angle_gamma   90.00
#
_symmetry.space_group_name_H-M   'P 1'
#
loop_
_entity.id
_entity.type
_entity.pdbx_description
1 polymer ?
#
loop_
_entity_poly.entity_id
_entity_poly.type
_entity_poly.pdbx_seq_one_letter_code
_entity_poly.pdbx_strand_id
1 'polypeptide(L)' 'MTKADLVAQIAQNTGIDRVSVLKIVESFMEEVKLSLEKGKNVYLRGFGSFIIKERAEKTARNISKNTTIIIPAHYAM' A
#
# COMPACT_ATOMS: atom_id res chain seq x y z
N MET A 1 -12.48 4.63 -6.30
CA MET A 1 -12.94 4.01 -5.04
C MET A 1 -12.08 4.55 -3.91
N THR A 2 -12.69 5.23 -2.95
CA THR A 2 -12.02 5.75 -1.75
C THR A 2 -12.07 4.72 -0.62
N LYS A 3 -11.32 4.95 0.47
CA LYS A 3 -11.40 4.11 1.69
C LYS A 3 -12.82 4.05 2.25
N ALA A 4 -13.55 5.16 2.20
CA ALA A 4 -14.94 5.21 2.66
C ALA A 4 -15.86 4.33 1.79
N ASP A 5 -15.67 4.34 0.47
CA ASP A 5 -16.42 3.48 -0.45
C ASP A 5 -16.15 1.99 -0.19
N LEU A 6 -14.89 1.62 0.06
CA LEU A 6 -14.50 0.25 0.39
C LEU A 6 -15.19 -0.24 1.68
N VAL A 7 -15.15 0.57 2.75
CA VAL A 7 -15.81 0.25 4.03
C VAL A 7 -17.31 0.08 3.84
N ALA A 8 -17.94 0.97 3.06
CA ALA A 8 -19.37 0.90 2.79
C ALA A 8 -19.75 -0.39 2.05
N GLN A 9 -18.98 -0.79 1.03
CA GLN A 9 -19.24 -2.03 0.30
C GLN A 9 -18.99 -3.29 1.13
N ILE A 10 -17.91 -3.33 1.92
CA ILE A 10 -17.62 -4.49 2.79
C ILE A 10 -18.72 -4.63 3.84
N ALA A 11 -19.14 -3.54 4.48
CA ALA A 11 -20.24 -3.57 5.46
C ALA A 11 -21.55 -4.07 4.82
N GLN A 12 -21.85 -3.62 3.59
CA GLN A 12 -23.04 -4.08 2.86
C GLN A 12 -22.98 -5.57 2.52
N ASN A 13 -21.81 -6.07 2.09
CA ASN A 13 -21.65 -7.47 1.68
C ASN A 13 -21.59 -8.45 2.87
N THR A 14 -21.04 -8.02 4.01
CA THR A 14 -20.83 -8.87 5.19
C THR A 14 -21.92 -8.73 6.24
N GLY A 15 -22.74 -7.67 6.17
CA GLY A 15 -23.74 -7.34 7.20
C GLY A 15 -23.12 -6.84 8.52
N ILE A 16 -21.81 -6.59 8.55
CA ILE A 16 -21.09 -6.10 9.73
C ILE A 16 -21.27 -4.58 9.83
N ASP A 17 -21.34 -4.08 11.06
CA ASP A 17 -21.36 -2.65 11.35
C ASP A 17 -20.19 -1.90 10.69
N ARG A 18 -20.48 -0.70 10.16
CA ARG A 18 -19.50 0.14 9.45
C ARG A 18 -18.34 0.57 10.35
N VAL A 19 -18.58 0.84 11.63
CA VAL A 19 -17.52 1.26 12.57
C VAL A 19 -16.53 0.11 12.78
N SER A 20 -17.05 -1.11 12.90
CA SER A 20 -16.28 -2.33 13.03
C SER A 20 -15.46 -2.62 11.77
N VAL A 21 -16.08 -2.52 10.59
CA VAL A 21 -15.38 -2.68 9.29
C VAL A 21 -14.29 -1.64 9.12
N LEU A 22 -14.54 -0.38 9.49
CA LEU A 22 -13.54 0.69 9.42
C LEU A 22 -12.31 0.35 10.28
N LYS A 23 -12.52 -0.07 11.53
CA LYS A 23 -11.44 -0.51 12.43
C LYS A 23 -10.65 -1.69 11.85
N ILE A 24 -11.33 -2.67 11.26
CA ILE A 24 -10.68 -3.84 10.66
C ILE A 24 -9.81 -3.42 9.47
N VAL A 25 -10.32 -2.59 8.58
CA VAL A 25 -9.57 -2.11 7.41
C VAL A 25 -8.37 -1.27 7.83
N GLU A 26 -8.51 -0.42 8.85
CA GLU A 26 -7.39 0.35 9.40
C GLU A 26 -6.31 -0.53 10.01
N SER A 27 -6.71 -1.45 10.89
CA SER A 27 -5.78 -2.37 11.55
C SER A 27 -5.07 -3.25 10.52
N PHE A 28 -5.78 -3.70 9.47
CA PHE A 28 -5.19 -4.46 8.38
C PHE A 28 -4.11 -3.66 7.63
N MET A 29 -4.41 -2.41 7.26
CA MET A 29 -3.42 -1.56 6.58
C MET A 29 -2.19 -1.30 7.45
N GLU A 30 -2.39 -1.12 8.76
CA GLU A 30 -1.31 -0.89 9.72
C GLU A 30 -0.42 -2.14 9.90
N GLU A 31 -1.01 -3.32 10.06
CA GLU A 31 -0.29 -4.59 10.15
C GLU A 31 0.50 -4.89 8.87
N VAL A 32 -0.09 -4.66 7.69
CA VAL A 32 0.63 -4.81 6.41
C VAL A 32 1.83 -3.87 6.36
N LYS A 33 1.65 -2.60 6.74
CA LYS A 33 2.75 -1.62 6.80
C LYS A 33 3.85 -2.08 7.75
N LEU A 34 3.51 -2.49 8.97
CA LEU A 34 4.46 -2.94 9.99
C LEU A 34 5.21 -4.21 9.57
N SER A 35 4.53 -5.15 8.90
CA SER A 35 5.17 -6.34 8.35
C SER A 35 6.22 -5.97 7.31
N LEU A 36 5.86 -5.07 6.39
CA LEU A 36 6.76 -4.61 5.34
C LEU A 36 7.94 -3.83 5.92
N GLU A 37 7.73 -2.91 6.87
CA GLU A 37 8.84 -2.20 7.56
C GLU A 37 9.84 -3.15 8.21
N LYS A 38 9.39 -4.32 8.68
CA LYS A 38 10.25 -5.39 9.23
C LYS A 38 10.92 -6.25 8.15
N GLY A 39 10.79 -5.90 6.88
CA GLY A 39 11.30 -6.66 5.73
C GLY A 39 10.52 -7.96 5.47
N LYS A 40 9.34 -8.14 6.06
CA LYS A 40 8.52 -9.34 5.90
C LYS A 40 7.47 -9.12 4.81
N ASN A 41 7.63 -9.84 3.71
CA ASN A 41 6.66 -9.89 2.62
C ASN A 41 5.33 -10.49 3.09
N VAL A 42 4.22 -9.91 2.64
CA VAL A 42 2.86 -10.38 2.94
C VAL A 42 2.26 -11.00 1.68
N TYR A 43 1.84 -12.26 1.77
CA TYR A 43 1.22 -12.98 0.67
C TYR A 43 -0.26 -13.21 0.98
N LEU A 44 -1.15 -12.66 0.14
CA LEU A 44 -2.60 -12.80 0.26
C LEU A 44 -3.12 -13.62 -0.91
N ARG A 45 -3.38 -14.90 -0.66
CA ARG A 45 -3.85 -15.84 -1.68
C ARG A 45 -5.18 -15.35 -2.26
N GLY A 46 -5.25 -15.24 -3.59
CA GLY A 46 -6.44 -14.78 -4.31
C GLY A 46 -6.56 -13.25 -4.45
N PHE A 47 -5.67 -12.47 -3.82
CA PHE A 47 -5.62 -11.02 -3.95
C PHE A 47 -4.29 -10.57 -4.57
N GLY A 48 -3.17 -10.95 -3.97
CA GLY A 48 -1.84 -10.55 -4.43
C GLY A 48 -0.76 -10.69 -3.35
N SER A 49 0.39 -10.08 -3.60
CA SER A 49 1.51 -10.05 -2.65
C SER A 49 1.98 -8.62 -2.44
N PHE A 50 2.16 -8.22 -1.19
CA PHE A 50 2.87 -7.01 -0.83
C PHE A 50 4.32 -7.37 -0.53
N ILE A 51 5.24 -6.86 -1.36
CA ILE A 51 6.66 -7.17 -1.30
C ILE A 51 7.44 -5.86 -1.35
N ILE A 52 8.46 -5.72 -0.51
CA ILE A 52 9.40 -4.62 -0.66
C ILE A 52 10.35 -4.97 -1.79
N LYS A 53 10.36 -4.14 -2.84
CA LYS A 53 11.36 -4.23 -3.91
C LYS A 53 12.35 -3.10 -3.78
N GLU A 54 13.62 -3.47 -3.71
CA GLU A 54 14.70 -2.51 -3.88
C GLU A 54 14.70 -2.03 -5.34
N ARG A 55 14.55 -0.72 -5.53
CA ARG A 55 14.72 -0.09 -6.83
C ARG A 55 16.16 0.37 -6.91
N ALA A 56 16.87 -0.15 -7.91
CA ALA A 56 18.19 0.33 -8.24
C ALA A 56 18.16 1.83 -8.58
N GLU A 57 19.33 2.47 -8.45
CA GLU A 57 19.52 3.85 -8.88
C GLU A 57 19.01 4.05 -10.30
N LYS A 58 18.24 5.12 -10.51
CA LYS A 58 17.71 5.44 -11.82
C LYS A 58 17.83 6.92 -12.13
N THR A 59 18.08 7.18 -13.40
CA THR A 59 18.05 8.52 -13.96
C THR A 59 16.60 8.91 -14.23
N ALA A 60 16.12 9.97 -13.57
CA ALA A 60 14.78 10.52 -13.79
C ALA A 60 14.86 11.96 -14.31
N ARG A 61 13.78 12.45 -14.93
CA ARG A 61 13.72 13.80 -15.46
C ARG A 61 12.77 14.65 -14.63
N ASN A 62 13.25 15.79 -14.15
CA ASN A 62 12.40 16.82 -13.58
C ASN A 62 11.76 17.61 -14.74
N ILE A 63 10.47 17.39 -14.96
CA ILE A 63 9.73 17.99 -16.08
C ILE A 63 9.66 19.52 -15.94
N SER A 64 9.52 20.04 -14.72
CA SER A 64 9.39 21.48 -14.46
C SER A 64 10.70 22.25 -14.67
N LYS A 65 11.85 21.63 -14.39
CA LYS A 65 13.17 22.27 -14.54
C LYS A 65 13.94 21.80 -15.77
N ASN A 66 13.34 20.90 -16.57
CA ASN A 66 13.96 20.25 -17.71
C ASN A 66 15.35 19.66 -17.44
N THR A 67 15.57 19.20 -16.20
CA THR A 67 16.87 18.70 -15.73
C THR A 67 16.80 17.20 -15.45
N THR A 68 17.94 16.55 -15.63
CA THR A 68 18.13 15.16 -15.26
C THR A 68 18.56 15.07 -13.80
N ILE A 69 17.88 14.23 -13.02
CA ILE A 69 18.20 13.95 -11.62
C ILE A 69 18.51 12.46 -11.47
N ILE A 70 19.51 12.16 -10.63
CA ILE A 70 19.81 10.80 -10.21
C ILE A 70 18.96 10.52 -8.98
N ILE A 71 18.10 9.50 -9.06
CA ILE A 71 17.34 9.02 -7.92
C ILE A 71 18.14 7.84 -7.34
N PRO A 72 18.72 7.97 -6.14
CA PRO A 72 19.49 6.90 -5.52
C PRO A 72 18.60 5.67 -5.28
N ALA A 73 19.25 4.53 -5.07
CA ALA A 73 18.54 3.29 -4.75
C ALA A 73 17.64 3.49 -3.53
N HIS A 74 16.38 3.04 -3.64
CA HIS A 74 15.39 3.19 -2.59
C HIS A 74 14.44 2.00 -2.58
N TYR A 75 13.91 1.69 -1.42
CA TYR A 75 12.85 0.70 -1.27
C TYR A 75 11.53 1.32 -1.74
N ALA A 76 10.91 0.70 -2.74
CA ALA A 76 9.56 1.02 -3.17
C ALA A 76 8.62 -0.11 -2.73
N MET A 77 7.52 0.29 -2.09
CA MET A 77 6.42 -0.59 -1.71
C MET A 77 5.48 -0.84 -2.89
#